data_AF-A0A1K2FNN8-F1
#
_entry.id   AF-A0A1K2FNN8-F1
#
_cell.length_a   1.000
_cell.length_b   1.000
_cell.length_c   1.000
_cell.angle_alpha   90.00
_cell.angle_beta   90.00
_cell.angle_gamma   90.00
#
_symmetry.space_group_name_H-M   'P 1'
#
loop_
_entity.id
_entity.type
_entity.pdbx_description
1 polymer ?
#
loop_
_entity_poly.entity_id
_entity_poly.type
_entity_poly.pdbx_seq_one_letter_code
_entity_poly.pdbx_strand_id
1 'polypeptide(L)'
;MSEGTALPYPVKELLTAARLEVAAELRSDGREGTKVSLSAGRRKARADGRHEYVFGCRKWSDALDGKPALIRPSRSTGPWSPAEVARMPEGKVRVGTEADLGAAPAYAQVREDDAAAWRVLAERRSVGQPNHPVRPAGAGWTVGQGSRMPRLP
;
A
#
# COMPACT_ATOMS: atom_id res chain seq x y z
N MET A 1 11.70 -33.19 13.76
CA MET A 1 12.59 -32.24 13.05
C MET A 1 11.85 -31.80 11.81
N SER A 2 11.29 -30.59 11.82
CA SER A 2 10.51 -30.10 10.67
C SER A 2 11.47 -29.54 9.63
N GLU A 3 11.65 -30.25 8.52
CA GLU A 3 12.30 -29.72 7.32
C GLU A 3 11.58 -28.43 6.91
N GLY A 4 12.22 -27.29 7.14
CA GLY A 4 11.78 -26.01 6.60
C GLY A 4 11.95 -26.08 5.10
N THR A 5 10.87 -26.31 4.37
CA THR A 5 10.87 -26.36 2.90
C THR A 5 11.47 -25.06 2.36
N ALA A 6 12.67 -25.14 1.79
CA ALA A 6 13.29 -24.01 1.13
C ALA A 6 12.39 -23.59 -0.04
N LEU A 7 12.03 -22.31 -0.12
CA LEU A 7 11.21 -21.78 -1.21
C LEU A 7 11.94 -22.03 -2.54
N PRO A 8 11.24 -22.46 -3.60
CA PRO A 8 11.87 -22.73 -4.89
C PRO A 8 12.42 -21.44 -5.50
N TYR A 9 13.55 -21.52 -6.20
CA TYR A 9 14.07 -20.38 -6.96
C TYR A 9 13.09 -20.02 -8.10
N PRO A 10 12.79 -18.72 -8.35
CA PRO A 10 13.34 -17.51 -7.74
C PRO A 10 12.40 -16.86 -6.69
N VAL A 11 11.58 -17.64 -5.97
CA VAL A 11 10.54 -17.08 -5.06
C VAL A 11 11.15 -16.28 -3.91
N LYS A 12 12.28 -16.73 -3.36
CA LYS A 12 12.97 -16.02 -2.28
C LYS A 12 13.51 -14.66 -2.76
N GLU A 13 14.09 -14.64 -3.95
CA GLU A 13 14.65 -13.46 -4.61
C GLU A 13 13.53 -12.46 -4.92
N LEU A 14 12.40 -12.93 -5.47
CA LEU A 14 11.24 -12.10 -5.75
C LEU A 14 10.64 -11.48 -4.47
N LEU A 15 10.47 -12.25 -3.40
CA LEU A 15 9.98 -11.72 -2.12
C LEU A 15 10.96 -10.71 -1.51
N THR A 16 12.26 -10.93 -1.70
CA THR A 16 13.28 -9.99 -1.23
C THR A 16 13.22 -8.69 -2.03
N ALA A 17 13.14 -8.77 -3.36
CA ALA A 17 12.97 -7.61 -4.23
C ALA A 17 11.69 -6.83 -3.89
N ALA A 18 10.55 -7.51 -3.73
CA ALA A 18 9.29 -6.87 -3.36
C ALA A 18 9.38 -6.09 -2.04
N ARG A 19 10.06 -6.65 -1.02
CA ARG A 19 10.30 -5.94 0.25
C ARG A 19 11.18 -4.71 0.08
N LEU A 20 12.19 -4.79 -0.77
CA LEU A 20 13.07 -3.66 -1.07
C LEU A 20 12.31 -2.54 -1.79
N GLU A 21 11.45 -2.88 -2.76
CA GLU A 21 10.59 -1.92 -3.46
C GLU A 21 9.61 -1.23 -2.49
N VAL A 22 8.95 -2.00 -1.62
CA VAL A 22 8.09 -1.43 -0.56
C VAL A 22 8.88 -0.48 0.33
N ALA A 23 10.07 -0.87 0.79
CA ALA A 23 10.88 -0.03 1.65
C ALA A 23 11.40 1.23 0.94
N ALA A 24 11.70 1.14 -0.36
CA ALA A 24 12.06 2.28 -1.20
C ALA A 24 10.88 3.25 -1.33
N GLU A 25 9.68 2.73 -1.59
CA GLU A 25 8.47 3.54 -1.75
C GLU A 25 8.10 4.28 -0.47
N LEU A 26 8.16 3.61 0.69
CA LEU A 26 7.88 4.23 1.98
C LEU A 26 8.89 5.33 2.35
N ARG A 27 10.11 5.30 1.84
CA ARG A 27 11.11 6.35 2.07
C ARG A 27 11.09 7.44 0.99
N SER A 28 10.60 7.11 -0.19
CA SER A 28 10.46 8.03 -1.31
C SER A 28 9.41 9.09 -1.02
N ASP A 29 9.68 10.31 -1.46
CA ASP A 29 8.70 11.39 -1.46
C ASP A 29 7.71 11.29 -2.64
N GLY A 30 7.67 10.17 -3.35
CA GLY A 30 6.66 9.89 -4.37
C GLY A 30 6.89 10.57 -5.72
N ARG A 31 8.12 11.04 -6.01
CA ARG A 31 8.48 11.75 -7.27
C ARG A 31 7.41 12.78 -7.70
N GLU A 32 6.88 12.68 -8.92
CA GLU A 32 5.83 13.54 -9.49
C GLU A 32 4.40 13.13 -9.09
N GLY A 33 4.26 12.14 -8.20
CA GLY A 33 2.97 11.67 -7.72
C GLY A 33 2.15 12.75 -7.01
N THR A 34 0.84 12.75 -7.24
CA THR A 34 -0.07 13.74 -6.65
C THR A 34 -0.11 13.61 -5.13
N LYS A 35 0.30 14.67 -4.42
CA LYS A 35 0.16 14.79 -2.97
C LYS A 35 -1.02 15.67 -2.63
N VAL A 36 -1.91 15.17 -1.78
CA VAL A 36 -3.03 15.92 -1.22
C VAL A 36 -2.66 16.39 0.18
N SER A 37 -2.85 17.68 0.44
CA SER A 37 -2.62 18.27 1.76
C SER A 37 -3.89 18.19 2.61
N LEU A 38 -3.72 17.72 3.83
CA LEU A 38 -4.74 17.61 4.88
C LEU A 38 -4.45 18.59 6.01
N SER A 39 -5.48 19.13 6.62
CA SER A 39 -5.38 20.12 7.70
C SER A 39 -6.38 19.85 8.83
N ALA A 40 -6.17 20.51 9.97
CA ALA A 40 -7.08 20.48 11.11
C ALA A 40 -7.44 19.04 11.57
N GLY A 41 -6.41 18.18 11.62
CA GLY A 41 -6.57 16.78 11.97
C GLY A 41 -6.94 16.58 13.43
N ARG A 42 -7.83 15.61 13.67
CA ARG A 42 -8.22 15.18 15.01
C ARG A 42 -8.35 13.66 15.06
N ARG A 43 -7.73 13.04 16.05
CA ARG A 43 -7.91 11.61 16.34
C ARG A 43 -9.33 11.37 16.85
N LYS A 44 -10.02 10.42 16.24
CA LYS A 44 -11.39 10.00 16.60
C LYS A 44 -11.40 8.72 17.41
N ALA A 45 -10.56 7.77 17.04
CA ALA A 45 -10.48 6.49 17.71
C ALA A 45 -9.03 5.96 17.73
N ARG A 46 -8.79 5.05 18.65
CA ARG A 46 -7.60 4.20 18.71
C ARG A 46 -8.06 2.81 19.14
N ALA A 47 -7.81 1.81 18.32
CA ALA A 47 -8.16 0.42 18.59
C ALA A 47 -7.14 -0.50 17.90
N ASP A 48 -6.69 -1.55 18.60
CA ASP A 48 -5.83 -2.60 18.04
C ASP A 48 -4.59 -2.09 17.28
N GLY A 49 -3.91 -1.07 17.83
CA GLY A 49 -2.74 -0.46 17.20
C GLY A 49 -3.04 0.42 15.98
N ARG A 50 -4.31 0.53 15.60
CA ARG A 50 -4.80 1.42 14.55
C ARG A 50 -5.33 2.72 15.13
N HIS A 51 -5.08 3.80 14.41
CA HIS A 51 -5.50 5.14 14.72
C HIS A 51 -6.43 5.66 13.63
N GLU A 52 -7.53 6.26 14.05
CA GLU A 52 -8.48 6.88 13.15
C GLU A 52 -8.45 8.40 13.33
N TYR A 53 -8.37 9.11 12.22
CA TYR A 53 -8.33 10.56 12.15
C TYR A 53 -9.41 11.10 11.21
N VAL A 54 -9.84 12.33 11.50
CA VAL A 54 -10.58 13.16 10.55
C VAL A 54 -9.78 14.41 10.29
N PHE A 55 -9.61 14.74 9.02
CA PHE A 55 -8.96 15.96 8.55
C PHE A 55 -9.92 16.78 7.67
N GLY A 56 -9.67 18.07 7.57
CA GLY A 56 -10.17 18.90 6.48
C GLY A 56 -9.29 18.74 5.24
N CYS A 57 -9.91 18.81 4.06
CA CYS A 57 -9.24 18.80 2.78
C CYS A 57 -9.89 19.81 1.83
N ARG A 58 -9.11 20.81 1.39
CA ARG A 58 -9.62 21.87 0.49
C ARG A 58 -9.77 21.40 -0.95
N LYS A 59 -8.85 20.55 -1.42
CA LYS A 59 -8.82 20.02 -2.79
C LYS A 59 -8.52 18.53 -2.72
N TRP A 60 -9.58 17.73 -2.76
CA TRP A 60 -9.47 16.29 -2.81
C TRP A 60 -9.04 15.82 -4.20
N SER A 61 -8.35 14.67 -4.25
CA SER A 61 -8.03 13.98 -5.49
C SER A 61 -8.83 12.68 -5.54
N ASP A 62 -9.72 12.57 -6.52
CA ASP A 62 -10.55 11.36 -6.69
C ASP A 62 -9.70 10.10 -7.00
N ALA A 63 -8.42 10.29 -7.39
CA ALA A 63 -7.47 9.19 -7.54
C ALA A 63 -7.19 8.44 -6.23
N LEU A 64 -7.47 9.04 -5.07
CA LEU A 64 -7.26 8.43 -3.76
C LEU A 64 -8.52 7.74 -3.21
N ASP A 65 -9.69 7.90 -3.85
CA ASP A 65 -10.92 7.31 -3.33
C ASP A 65 -10.93 5.80 -3.50
N GLY A 66 -10.99 5.08 -2.37
CA GLY A 66 -11.00 3.61 -2.34
C GLY A 66 -9.67 2.95 -2.69
N LYS A 67 -8.59 3.73 -2.84
CA LYS A 67 -7.25 3.20 -3.10
C LYS A 67 -6.39 3.15 -1.83
N PRO A 68 -5.44 2.21 -1.74
CA PRO A 68 -4.38 2.25 -0.75
C PRO A 68 -3.61 3.57 -0.84
N ALA A 69 -3.37 4.20 0.30
CA ALA A 69 -2.69 5.48 0.39
C ALA A 69 -1.53 5.42 1.38
N LEU A 70 -0.67 6.42 1.27
CA LEU A 70 0.39 6.71 2.21
C LEU A 70 0.11 8.03 2.89
N ILE A 71 0.34 8.10 4.21
CA ILE A 71 0.23 9.31 5.01
C ILE A 71 1.56 9.66 5.68
N ARG A 72 1.84 10.96 5.82
CA ARG A 72 2.94 11.47 6.63
C ARG A 72 2.58 12.85 7.20
N PRO A 73 2.99 13.19 8.44
CA PRO A 73 2.92 14.57 8.92
C PRO A 73 3.71 15.52 7.99
N SER A 74 3.15 16.68 7.62
CA SER A 74 3.75 17.54 6.57
C SER A 74 5.15 18.06 6.90
N ARG A 75 5.53 18.11 8.18
CA ARG A 75 6.85 18.56 8.65
C ARG A 75 7.84 17.41 8.88
N SER A 76 7.43 16.17 8.65
CA SER A 76 8.27 15.00 8.87
C SER A 76 9.07 14.67 7.61
N THR A 77 10.36 14.38 7.80
CA THR A 77 11.25 13.76 6.80
C THR A 77 11.31 12.24 6.95
N GLY A 78 10.56 11.68 7.90
CA GLY A 78 10.50 10.25 8.15
C GLY A 78 9.79 9.47 7.04
N PRO A 79 9.76 8.13 7.15
CA PRO A 79 9.05 7.30 6.20
C PRO A 79 7.56 7.61 6.19
N TRP A 80 6.96 7.45 5.02
CA TRP A 80 5.53 7.39 4.84
C TRP A 80 4.95 6.16 5.53
N SER A 81 3.70 6.25 5.97
CA SER A 81 2.99 5.17 6.64
C SER A 81 1.77 4.75 5.80
N PRO A 82 1.48 3.45 5.68
CA PRO A 82 0.25 2.99 5.03
C PRO A 82 -0.99 3.58 5.70
N ALA A 83 -1.98 3.92 4.86
CA ALA A 83 -3.24 4.49 5.29
C ALA A 83 -4.38 4.09 4.36
N GLU A 84 -5.57 4.01 4.95
CA GLU A 84 -6.84 3.99 4.24
C GLU A 84 -7.45 5.39 4.33
N VAL A 85 -7.93 5.90 3.20
CA VAL A 85 -8.56 7.22 3.11
C VAL A 85 -9.95 7.11 2.53
N ALA A 86 -10.89 7.84 3.12
CA ALA A 86 -12.26 7.91 2.63
C ALA A 86 -12.77 9.34 2.72
N ARG A 87 -13.27 9.87 1.60
CA ARG A 87 -13.91 11.18 1.57
C ARG A 87 -15.18 11.16 2.40
N MET A 88 -15.39 12.24 3.15
CA MET A 88 -16.60 12.53 3.91
C MET A 88 -17.28 13.79 3.34
N PRO A 89 -18.58 14.02 3.66
CA PRO A 89 -19.23 15.29 3.40
C PRO A 89 -18.46 16.48 3.98
N GLU A 90 -18.79 17.69 3.53
CA GLU A 90 -18.23 18.95 4.05
C GLU A 90 -16.71 19.13 3.85
N GLY A 91 -16.13 18.46 2.87
CA GLY A 91 -14.69 18.58 2.59
C GLY A 91 -13.81 17.95 3.67
N LYS A 92 -14.35 16.96 4.39
CA LYS A 92 -13.61 16.17 5.38
C LYS A 92 -13.11 14.87 4.75
N VAL A 93 -12.05 14.32 5.33
CA VAL A 93 -11.46 13.04 4.94
C VAL A 93 -11.22 12.23 6.21
N ARG A 94 -11.73 11.01 6.24
CA ARG A 94 -11.40 10.00 7.25
C ARG A 94 -10.11 9.31 6.84
N VAL A 95 -9.20 9.15 7.80
CA VAL A 95 -7.94 8.45 7.60
C VAL A 95 -7.77 7.39 8.68
N GLY A 96 -7.56 6.14 8.27
CA GLY A 96 -7.14 5.05 9.14
C GLY A 96 -5.68 4.71 8.90
N THR A 97 -4.86 4.62 9.94
CA THR A 97 -3.43 4.26 9.82
C THR A 97 -2.92 3.63 11.11
N GLU A 98 -1.87 2.82 11.03
CA GLU A 98 -1.17 2.30 12.22
C GLU A 98 -0.20 3.34 12.83
N ALA A 99 0.15 4.39 12.07
CA ALA A 99 1.02 5.44 12.57
C ALA A 99 0.30 6.37 13.54
N ASP A 100 0.90 6.60 14.71
CA ASP A 100 0.42 7.65 15.61
C ASP A 100 0.87 9.03 15.12
N LEU A 101 -0.08 9.82 14.61
CA LEU A 101 0.12 11.21 14.18
C LEU A 101 -0.08 12.22 15.33
N GLY A 102 -0.27 11.73 16.56
CA GLY A 102 -0.65 12.51 17.74
C GLY A 102 -2.17 12.61 17.93
N ALA A 103 -2.61 13.38 18.92
CA ALA A 103 -4.04 13.55 19.20
C ALA A 103 -4.74 14.56 18.26
N ALA A 104 -4.03 15.63 17.86
CA ALA A 104 -4.55 16.70 17.01
C ALA A 104 -3.49 17.16 15.99
N PRO A 105 -3.15 16.32 14.98
CA PRO A 105 -2.17 16.69 13.96
C PRO A 105 -2.65 17.90 13.15
N ALA A 106 -1.89 18.99 13.18
CA ALA A 106 -2.25 20.22 12.47
C ALA A 106 -2.31 20.04 10.95
N TYR A 107 -1.31 19.33 10.39
CA TYR A 107 -1.17 19.11 8.95
C TYR A 107 -0.59 17.72 8.66
N ALA A 108 -1.12 17.09 7.61
CA ALA A 108 -0.60 15.85 7.05
C ALA A 108 -0.65 15.89 5.52
N GLN A 109 0.11 15.02 4.88
CA GLN A 109 0.06 14.80 3.44
C GLN A 109 -0.37 13.37 3.19
N VAL A 110 -1.18 13.16 2.16
CA VAL A 110 -1.53 11.84 1.65
C VAL A 110 -1.21 11.73 0.16
N ARG A 111 -0.81 10.53 -0.27
CA ARG A 111 -0.54 10.20 -1.67
C ARG A 111 -0.92 8.75 -1.96
N GLU A 112 -1.04 8.41 -3.24
CA GLU A 112 -1.29 7.03 -3.65
C GLU A 112 -0.11 6.14 -3.25
N ASP A 113 -0.42 4.90 -2.94
CA ASP A 113 0.55 3.89 -2.56
C ASP A 113 0.84 2.94 -3.73
N ASP A 114 1.81 3.32 -4.57
CA ASP A 114 2.17 2.56 -5.77
C ASP A 114 2.77 1.18 -5.45
N ALA A 115 3.26 0.99 -4.22
CA ALA A 115 3.80 -0.29 -3.75
C ALA A 115 2.78 -1.17 -3.01
N ALA A 116 1.50 -0.81 -2.98
CA ALA A 116 0.48 -1.58 -2.26
C ALA A 116 0.40 -3.04 -2.76
N ALA A 117 0.46 -3.27 -4.07
CA ALA A 117 0.46 -4.61 -4.64
C ALA A 117 1.70 -5.43 -4.24
N TRP A 118 2.87 -4.78 -4.17
CA TRP A 118 4.11 -5.39 -3.71
C TRP A 118 4.07 -5.74 -2.22
N ARG A 119 3.37 -4.95 -1.39
CA ARG A 119 3.12 -5.28 0.02
C ARG A 119 2.27 -6.54 0.16
N VAL A 120 1.16 -6.62 -0.57
CA VAL A 120 0.30 -7.82 -0.56
C VAL A 120 1.10 -9.05 -0.98
N LEU A 121 1.99 -8.92 -1.97
CA LEU A 121 2.88 -10.01 -2.39
C LEU A 121 3.89 -10.40 -1.30
N ALA A 122 4.54 -9.41 -0.67
CA ALA A 122 5.54 -9.62 0.37
C ALA A 122 4.97 -10.24 1.66
N GLU A 123 3.70 -9.94 1.97
CA GLU A 123 2.94 -10.50 3.10
C GLU A 123 2.42 -11.91 2.81
N ARG A 124 2.05 -12.20 1.55
CA ARG A 124 1.60 -13.54 1.13
C ARG A 124 2.77 -14.51 1.00
N ARG A 125 3.23 -15.04 2.12
CA ARG A 125 4.20 -16.15 2.22
C ARG A 125 3.71 -17.46 1.55
N SER A 126 2.43 -17.56 1.21
CA SER A 126 1.74 -18.83 0.92
C SER A 126 1.71 -19.27 -0.55
N VAL A 127 2.48 -18.63 -1.45
CA VAL A 127 2.61 -19.11 -2.83
C VAL A 127 3.42 -20.41 -2.81
N GLY A 128 2.73 -21.55 -2.78
CA GLY A 128 3.33 -22.89 -2.70
C GLY A 128 2.59 -23.90 -1.81
N GLN A 129 1.47 -23.55 -1.17
CA GLN A 129 0.64 -24.55 -0.50
C GLN A 129 -0.20 -25.35 -1.52
N PRO A 130 -0.27 -26.69 -1.42
CA PRO A 130 -0.91 -27.57 -2.42
C PRO A 130 -2.38 -27.26 -2.74
N ASN A 131 -3.07 -26.47 -1.92
CA ASN A 131 -4.51 -26.24 -2.01
C ASN A 131 -4.91 -24.76 -2.21
N HIS A 132 -3.98 -23.87 -2.58
CA HIS A 132 -4.34 -22.46 -2.82
C HIS A 132 -4.66 -22.24 -4.32
N PRO A 133 -5.86 -21.73 -4.68
CA PRO A 133 -6.26 -21.55 -6.08
C PRO A 133 -5.57 -20.33 -6.70
N VAL A 134 -4.27 -20.45 -7.01
CA VAL A 134 -3.63 -19.56 -7.96
C VAL A 134 -3.97 -20.10 -9.34
N ARG A 135 -4.90 -19.45 -10.06
CA ARG A 135 -5.24 -19.81 -11.44
C ARG A 135 -3.98 -19.66 -12.31
N PRO A 136 -3.37 -20.76 -12.81
CA PRO A 136 -2.11 -20.70 -13.57
C PRO A 136 -2.25 -19.89 -14.87
N ALA A 137 -3.46 -19.81 -15.41
CA ALA A 137 -3.78 -19.06 -16.62
C ALA A 137 -3.52 -17.54 -16.52
N GLY A 138 -3.48 -16.97 -15.31
CA GLY A 138 -3.20 -15.54 -15.11
C GLY A 138 -1.72 -15.20 -14.89
N ALA A 139 -0.89 -16.16 -14.47
CA ALA A 139 0.50 -15.93 -14.10
C ALA A 139 1.44 -15.74 -15.31
N GLY A 140 1.02 -16.18 -16.51
CA GLY A 140 1.78 -16.03 -17.75
C GLY A 140 1.90 -14.60 -18.27
N TRP A 141 1.09 -13.65 -17.77
CA TRP A 141 1.09 -12.25 -18.20
C TRP A 141 2.12 -11.37 -17.49
N THR A 142 2.56 -11.73 -16.28
CA THR A 142 3.45 -10.87 -15.46
C THR A 142 4.94 -11.13 -15.71
N VAL A 143 5.31 -12.28 -16.27
CA VAL A 143 6.73 -12.70 -16.45
C VAL A 143 7.24 -12.49 -17.88
N GLY A 144 6.44 -11.92 -18.79
CA GLY A 144 6.88 -11.64 -20.16
C GLY A 144 7.26 -12.88 -20.99
N GLN A 145 6.81 -14.08 -20.59
CA GLN A 145 6.99 -15.34 -21.33
C GLN A 145 5.71 -15.80 -22.06
N GLY A 146 4.86 -14.87 -22.48
CA GLY A 146 3.76 -15.18 -23.37
C GLY A 146 4.27 -15.47 -24.78
N SER A 147 4.67 -16.71 -25.05
CA SER A 147 4.96 -17.17 -26.41
C SER A 147 3.75 -16.95 -27.32
N ARG A 148 4.05 -16.43 -28.51
CA ARG A 148 3.13 -16.06 -29.59
C ARG A 148 2.34 -17.29 -30.10
N MET A 149 1.01 -17.10 -30.23
CA MET A 149 0.02 -17.80 -31.09
C MET A 149 -0.40 -19.25 -30.75
N PRO A 150 -1.70 -19.55 -31.01
CA PRO A 150 -2.01 -20.61 -31.94
C PRO A 150 -2.88 -20.14 -33.12
N ARG A 151 -2.66 -20.83 -34.24
CA ARG A 151 -3.30 -20.70 -35.54
C ARG A 151 -4.81 -20.99 -35.48
N LEU A 152 -5.52 -20.33 -36.40
CA LEU A 152 -6.84 -20.68 -36.93
C LEU A 152 -6.98 -22.18 -37.25
N PRO A 153 -8.21 -22.71 -37.22
CA PRO A 153 -8.81 -23.38 -38.36
C PRO A 153 -9.48 -22.37 -39.31
#